data_AF-A0A5B9QAU6-F1
#
_entry.id   AF-A0A5B9QAU6-F1
#
_cell.length_a   1.000
_cell.length_b   1.000
_cell.length_c   1.000
_cell.angle_alpha   90.00
_cell.angle_beta   90.00
_cell.angle_gamma   90.00
#
_symmetry.space_group_name_H-M   'P 1'
#
loop_
_entity.id
_entity.type
_entity.pdbx_description
1 polymer ?
#
loop_
_entity_poly.entity_id
_entity_poly.type
_entity_poly.pdbx_seq_one_letter_code
_entity_poly.pdbx_strand_id
1 'polypeptide(L)'
;MKSKPTQPNRLACCLMLLALLGGCRREIDVNEAIAKVNENNIQRLANLYFAFQMKHDWQGPADDAEFKAFLRSYNPQKLTRIGIDPHAIDELFINERDGEPFKIRYSVVGSAMGSSEPVIFESVGVDGKRMVGFLDMVQREVDDAEYEELWAGKMKPAELNRDAIR
;
A
#
# COMPACT_ATOMS: atom_id res chain seq x y z
N MET A 1 0.48 -64.40 -53.25
CA MET A 1 -0.25 -63.12 -53.22
C MET A 1 -1.49 -63.24 -52.34
N LYS A 2 -1.49 -62.60 -51.17
CA LYS A 2 -2.68 -62.25 -50.37
C LYS A 2 -2.23 -61.18 -49.37
N SER A 3 -2.53 -59.92 -49.67
CA SER A 3 -2.22 -58.75 -48.86
C SER A 3 -3.10 -58.72 -47.61
N LYS A 4 -2.49 -58.48 -46.43
CA LYS A 4 -3.23 -58.14 -45.21
C LYS A 4 -3.29 -56.61 -45.02
N PRO A 5 -4.43 -56.08 -44.53
CA PRO A 5 -4.71 -54.66 -44.46
C PRO A 5 -4.02 -53.97 -43.27
N THR A 6 -3.56 -52.75 -43.51
CA THR A 6 -3.15 -51.75 -42.53
C THR A 6 -4.34 -51.34 -41.65
N GLN A 7 -4.17 -51.38 -40.32
CA GLN A 7 -5.09 -50.78 -39.37
C GLN A 7 -4.44 -49.58 -38.64
N PRO A 8 -5.20 -48.49 -38.43
CA PRO A 8 -4.67 -47.18 -38.11
C PRO A 8 -4.47 -46.92 -36.61
N ASN A 9 -3.46 -46.10 -36.33
CA ASN A 9 -3.19 -45.31 -35.12
C ASN A 9 -4.42 -45.04 -34.25
N ARG A 10 -4.55 -45.74 -33.12
CA ARG A 10 -5.51 -45.42 -32.05
C ARG A 10 -4.88 -45.40 -30.65
N LEU A 11 -3.61 -45.03 -30.56
CA LEU A 11 -2.90 -44.82 -29.29
C LEU A 11 -2.20 -43.45 -29.30
N ALA A 12 -2.96 -42.37 -29.41
CA ALA A 12 -2.36 -41.03 -29.34
C ALA A 12 -3.25 -39.93 -28.71
N CYS A 13 -4.44 -40.25 -28.17
CA CYS A 13 -5.35 -39.22 -27.67
C CYS A 13 -5.68 -39.26 -26.17
N CYS A 14 -5.27 -40.28 -25.41
CA CYS A 14 -5.69 -40.39 -24.00
C CYS A 14 -4.62 -39.95 -22.96
N LEU A 15 -3.43 -39.53 -23.37
CA LEU A 15 -2.34 -39.17 -22.44
C LEU A 15 -2.01 -37.67 -22.36
N MET A 16 -2.80 -36.82 -23.03
CA MET A 16 -2.51 -35.38 -23.15
C MET A 16 -3.57 -34.47 -22.48
N LEU A 17 -4.34 -35.01 -21.52
CA LEU A 17 -5.40 -34.28 -20.80
C LEU A 17 -5.20 -34.22 -19.28
N LEU A 18 -4.15 -34.85 -18.72
CA LEU A 18 -3.86 -34.81 -17.28
C LEU A 18 -2.82 -33.76 -16.85
N ALA A 19 -2.22 -33.03 -17.78
CA ALA A 19 -1.14 -32.07 -17.49
C ALA A 19 -1.61 -30.62 -17.21
N LEU A 20 -2.91 -30.34 -17.26
CA LEU A 20 -3.45 -28.96 -17.15
C LEU A 20 -4.03 -28.61 -15.77
N LEU A 21 -3.90 -29.47 -14.76
CA LEU A 21 -4.33 -29.19 -13.38
C LEU A 21 -3.18 -28.74 -12.45
N GLY A 22 -1.99 -28.48 -13.00
CA GLY A 22 -0.91 -27.78 -12.31
C GLY A 22 -1.23 -26.29 -12.18
N GLY A 23 -2.30 -25.94 -11.46
CA GLY A 23 -2.53 -24.57 -11.06
C GLY A 23 -1.31 -24.08 -10.28
N CYS A 24 -0.61 -23.08 -10.82
CA CYS A 24 0.43 -22.35 -10.10
C CYS A 24 -0.20 -21.69 -8.88
N ARG A 25 -0.29 -22.43 -7.78
CA ARG A 25 -0.57 -21.88 -6.47
C ARG A 25 0.66 -21.06 -6.10
N ARG A 26 0.68 -19.79 -6.50
CA ARG A 26 1.61 -18.80 -5.95
C ARG A 26 1.33 -18.79 -4.45
N GLU A 27 2.20 -19.44 -3.70
CA GLU A 27 2.26 -19.31 -2.25
C GLU A 27 2.63 -17.86 -1.99
N ILE A 28 1.65 -17.05 -1.61
CA ILE A 28 1.89 -15.67 -1.19
C ILE A 28 2.58 -15.79 0.16
N ASP A 29 3.86 -15.44 0.22
CA ASP A 29 4.54 -15.26 1.49
C ASP A 29 3.90 -14.06 2.20
N VAL A 30 3.13 -14.35 3.25
CA VAL A 30 2.43 -13.34 4.04
C VAL A 30 3.44 -12.36 4.66
N ASN A 31 4.65 -12.81 4.99
CA ASN A 31 5.67 -11.94 5.57
C ASN A 31 6.25 -10.99 4.51
N GLU A 32 6.46 -11.46 3.28
CA GLU A 32 6.89 -10.61 2.16
C GLU A 32 5.83 -9.55 1.83
N ALA A 33 4.56 -9.94 1.79
CA ALA A 33 3.46 -9.02 1.57
C ALA A 33 3.36 -7.94 2.66
N ILE A 34 3.59 -8.30 3.93
CA ILE A 34 3.63 -7.36 5.06
C ILE A 34 4.83 -6.42 4.94
N ALA A 35 6.01 -6.94 4.59
CA ALA A 35 7.22 -6.14 4.45
C ALA A 35 7.07 -5.07 3.36
N LYS A 36 6.53 -5.45 2.20
CA LYS A 36 6.32 -4.57 1.04
C LYS A 36 5.41 -3.38 1.32
N VAL A 37 4.43 -3.55 2.21
CA VAL A 37 3.47 -2.48 2.56
C VAL A 37 3.87 -1.70 3.81
N ASN A 38 5.08 -1.92 4.35
CA ASN A 38 5.63 -1.19 5.48
C ASN A 38 7.14 -0.94 5.30
N GLU A 39 7.56 -0.60 4.08
CA GLU A 39 8.98 -0.43 3.75
C GLU A 39 9.58 0.81 4.43
N ASN A 40 8.80 1.90 4.51
CA ASN A 40 9.25 3.20 5.00
C ASN A 40 8.22 3.86 5.94
N ASN A 41 8.64 4.90 6.65
CA ASN A 41 7.84 5.58 7.65
C ASN A 41 6.65 6.33 7.06
N ILE A 42 6.78 6.91 5.85
CA ILE A 42 5.65 7.58 5.20
C ILE A 42 4.47 6.62 4.96
N GLN A 43 4.77 5.40 4.53
CA GLN A 43 3.77 4.35 4.35
C GLN A 43 3.20 3.88 5.69
N ARG A 44 4.06 3.59 6.68
CA ARG A 44 3.63 3.17 8.02
C ARG A 44 2.71 4.22 8.67
N LEU A 45 3.06 5.49 8.59
CA LEU A 45 2.25 6.60 9.12
C LEU A 45 0.91 6.73 8.40
N ALA A 46 0.88 6.64 7.06
CA ALA A 46 -0.38 6.69 6.32
C ALA A 46 -1.32 5.54 6.71
N ASN A 47 -0.78 4.32 6.83
CA ASN A 47 -1.52 3.13 7.27
C ASN A 47 -2.04 3.29 8.71
N LEU A 48 -1.24 3.87 9.60
CA LEU A 48 -1.63 4.10 10.99
C LEU A 48 -2.61 5.25 11.16
N TYR A 49 -2.56 6.28 10.30
CA TYR A 49 -3.58 7.32 10.23
C TYR A 49 -4.93 6.73 9.82
N PHE A 50 -4.93 5.86 8.80
CA PHE A 50 -6.13 5.12 8.43
C PHE A 50 -6.65 4.24 9.59
N ALA A 51 -5.75 3.58 10.33
CA ALA A 51 -6.12 2.82 11.52
C ALA A 51 -6.69 3.70 12.64
N PHE A 52 -6.23 4.95 12.78
CA PHE A 52 -6.84 5.95 13.66
C PHE A 52 -8.26 6.23 13.22
N GLN A 53 -8.48 6.58 11.94
CA GLN A 53 -9.80 6.89 11.39
C GLN A 53 -10.81 5.76 11.61
N MET A 54 -10.42 4.50 11.36
CA MET A 54 -11.29 3.34 11.61
C MET A 54 -11.77 3.22 13.07
N LYS A 55 -11.05 3.80 14.03
CA LYS A 55 -11.37 3.76 15.46
C LYS A 55 -12.07 5.02 15.97
N HIS A 56 -12.17 6.06 15.14
CA HIS A 56 -12.68 7.38 15.51
C HIS A 56 -13.71 7.87 14.49
N ASP A 57 -14.62 6.98 14.08
CA ASP A 57 -15.73 7.32 13.18
C ASP A 57 -15.30 8.03 11.89
N TRP A 58 -14.18 7.59 11.31
CA TRP A 58 -13.55 8.14 10.11
C TRP A 58 -12.97 9.55 10.26
N GLN A 59 -12.85 10.07 11.48
CA GLN A 59 -12.17 11.32 11.77
C GLN A 59 -10.67 11.08 11.95
N GLY A 60 -9.85 11.89 11.26
CA GLY A 60 -8.41 11.92 11.50
C GLY A 60 -8.06 12.57 12.85
N PRO A 61 -6.84 12.35 13.36
CA PRO A 61 -6.35 13.02 14.58
C PRO A 61 -6.37 14.53 14.40
N ALA A 62 -6.73 15.26 15.44
CA ALA A 62 -6.81 16.72 15.49
C ALA A 62 -5.43 17.37 15.30
N ASP A 63 -4.38 16.74 15.83
CA ASP A 63 -3.00 17.24 15.82
C ASP A 63 -1.96 16.12 16.03
N ASP A 64 -0.69 16.52 16.05
CA ASP A 64 0.47 15.64 16.28
C ASP A 64 0.44 14.94 17.64
N ALA A 65 -0.02 15.64 18.69
CA ALA A 65 -0.03 15.11 20.04
C ALA A 65 -1.07 13.99 20.16
N GLU A 66 -2.27 14.19 19.61
CA GLU A 66 -3.30 13.14 19.57
C GLU A 66 -2.85 11.94 18.75
N PHE A 67 -2.23 12.16 17.58
CA PHE A 67 -1.78 11.05 16.75
C PHE A 67 -0.70 10.23 17.46
N LYS A 68 0.31 10.88 18.04
CA LYS A 68 1.36 10.19 18.81
C LYS A 68 0.80 9.49 20.04
N ALA A 69 -0.18 10.09 20.73
CA ALA A 69 -0.84 9.45 21.87
C ALA A 69 -1.55 8.15 21.44
N PHE A 70 -2.27 8.20 20.31
CA PHE A 70 -2.87 7.01 19.72
C PHE A 70 -1.82 5.92 19.45
N LEU A 71 -0.72 6.26 18.78
CA LEU A 71 0.35 5.31 18.44
C LEU A 71 0.99 4.68 19.68
N ARG A 72 1.25 5.46 20.73
CA ARG A 72 1.78 4.96 22.02
C ARG A 72 0.79 4.04 22.73
N SER A 73 -0.51 4.24 22.54
CA SER A 73 -1.56 3.36 23.07
C SER A 73 -1.89 2.16 22.16
N TYR A 74 -1.34 2.14 20.95
CA TYR A 74 -1.63 1.10 19.96
C TYR A 74 -1.01 -0.23 20.38
N ASN A 75 -1.51 -1.33 19.81
CA ASN A 75 -1.04 -2.66 20.18
C ASN A 75 0.46 -2.81 19.84
N PRO A 76 1.36 -3.01 20.83
CA PRO A 76 2.80 -3.04 20.59
C PRO A 76 3.21 -4.17 19.65
N GLN A 77 2.57 -5.35 19.75
CA GLN A 77 2.89 -6.48 18.90
C GLN A 77 2.52 -6.22 17.43
N LYS A 78 1.47 -5.42 17.17
CA LYS A 78 1.13 -4.98 15.81
C LYS A 78 2.15 -3.99 15.26
N LEU A 79 2.63 -3.05 16.09
CA LEU A 79 3.68 -2.10 15.71
C LEU A 79 4.98 -2.83 15.34
N THR A 80 5.44 -3.74 16.19
CA THR A 80 6.66 -4.52 15.92
C THR A 80 6.53 -5.35 14.64
N ARG A 81 5.35 -5.91 14.34
CA ARG A 81 5.11 -6.67 13.10
C ARG A 81 5.29 -5.82 11.84
N ILE A 82 5.05 -4.52 11.90
CA ILE A 82 5.22 -3.59 10.78
C ILE A 82 6.55 -2.82 10.86
N GLY A 83 7.49 -3.28 11.70
CA GLY A 83 8.84 -2.72 11.80
C GLY A 83 8.95 -1.47 12.66
N ILE A 84 7.99 -1.20 13.54
CA ILE A 84 8.00 -0.04 14.44
C ILE A 84 8.38 -0.47 15.85
N ASP A 85 9.35 0.22 16.46
CA ASP A 85 9.64 0.08 17.89
C ASP A 85 8.59 0.85 18.72
N PRO A 86 7.79 0.17 19.56
CA PRO A 86 6.80 0.82 20.42
C PRO A 86 7.40 1.82 21.42
N HIS A 87 8.71 1.76 21.68
CA HIS A 87 9.42 2.66 22.59
C HIS A 87 10.05 3.87 21.88
N ALA A 88 10.05 3.90 20.55
CA ALA A 88 10.67 4.95 19.73
C ALA A 88 9.66 5.59 18.75
N ILE A 89 8.41 5.80 19.19
CA ILE A 89 7.33 6.32 18.34
C ILE A 89 7.68 7.64 17.65
N ASP A 90 8.45 8.52 18.30
CA ASP A 90 8.81 9.81 17.72
C ASP A 90 9.74 9.68 16.49
N GLU A 91 10.52 8.60 16.39
CA GLU A 91 11.38 8.34 15.22
C GLU A 91 10.57 8.04 13.96
N LEU A 92 9.35 7.53 14.12
CA LEU A 92 8.43 7.26 13.01
C LEU A 92 8.03 8.55 12.26
N PHE A 93 8.14 9.70 12.90
CA PHE A 93 7.77 11.01 12.32
C PHE A 93 8.92 11.66 11.54
N ILE A 94 10.07 11.01 11.48
CA ILE A 94 11.24 11.44 10.71
C ILE A 94 11.28 10.65 9.41
N ASN A 95 11.50 11.36 8.31
CA ASN A 95 11.65 10.78 6.99
C ASN A 95 13.04 10.16 6.83
N GLU A 96 13.08 8.90 6.40
CA GLU A 96 14.34 8.21 6.15
C GLU A 96 15.08 8.71 4.90
N ARG A 97 14.38 9.37 3.97
CA ARG A 97 14.96 9.86 2.69
C ARG A 97 15.71 11.18 2.83
N ASP A 98 15.15 12.14 3.56
CA ASP A 98 15.74 13.49 3.72
C ASP A 98 16.14 13.83 5.17
N GLY A 99 15.80 12.99 6.15
CA GLY A 99 16.11 13.21 7.57
C GLY A 99 15.23 14.25 8.25
N GLU A 100 14.25 14.82 7.55
CA GLU A 100 13.39 15.87 8.05
C GLU A 100 12.09 15.32 8.65
N PRO A 101 11.45 16.02 9.59
CA PRO A 101 10.12 15.64 10.05
C PRO A 101 9.10 15.68 8.90
N PHE A 102 8.17 14.73 8.88
CA PHE A 102 7.05 14.79 7.93
C PHE A 102 6.12 15.97 8.21
N LYS A 103 5.54 16.51 7.15
CA LYS A 103 4.34 17.35 7.22
C LYS A 103 3.11 16.47 7.18
N ILE A 104 2.16 16.71 8.08
CA ILE A 104 0.96 15.87 8.20
C ILE A 104 -0.29 16.74 8.10
N ARG A 105 -1.25 16.32 7.27
CA ARG A 105 -2.60 16.88 7.24
C ARG A 105 -3.45 16.23 8.33
N TYR A 106 -3.66 16.97 9.41
CA TYR A 106 -4.53 16.56 10.51
C TYR A 106 -6.00 16.87 10.20
N SER A 107 -6.90 16.26 10.98
CA SER A 107 -8.36 16.42 10.86
C SER A 107 -8.93 16.07 9.47
N VAL A 108 -8.26 15.18 8.72
CA VAL A 108 -8.77 14.71 7.44
C VAL A 108 -9.89 13.71 7.70
N VAL A 109 -11.04 13.94 7.07
CA VAL A 109 -12.22 13.08 7.19
C VAL A 109 -12.14 12.00 6.12
N GLY A 110 -12.21 10.75 6.55
CA GLY A 110 -12.25 9.58 5.68
C GLY A 110 -13.68 9.09 5.42
N SER A 111 -13.78 7.86 4.90
CA SER A 111 -15.03 7.19 4.59
C SER A 111 -14.87 5.67 4.63
N ALA A 112 -15.90 4.99 5.14
CA ALA A 112 -15.99 3.53 5.11
C ALA A 112 -15.98 2.93 3.71
N MET A 113 -16.32 3.72 2.69
CA MET A 113 -16.28 3.29 1.28
C MET A 113 -14.88 3.38 0.67
N GLY A 114 -13.88 3.80 1.43
CA GLY A 114 -12.52 4.07 0.97
C GLY A 114 -12.20 5.56 1.03
N SER A 115 -10.93 5.87 1.25
CA SER A 115 -10.40 7.24 1.29
C SER A 115 -9.04 7.24 0.61
N SER A 116 -8.81 8.22 -0.25
CA SER A 116 -7.55 8.38 -0.97
C SER A 116 -6.94 9.75 -0.73
N GLU A 117 -7.28 10.41 0.38
CA GLU A 117 -6.73 11.72 0.72
C GLU A 117 -5.22 11.61 1.01
N PRO A 118 -4.41 12.60 0.57
CA PRO A 118 -3.01 12.69 0.95
C PRO A 118 -2.93 13.20 2.40
N VAL A 119 -2.20 12.50 3.25
CA VAL A 119 -2.12 12.78 4.69
C VAL A 119 -0.70 12.96 5.21
N ILE A 120 0.28 12.27 4.64
CA ILE A 120 1.69 12.36 5.06
C ILE A 120 2.52 12.91 3.90
N PHE A 121 3.37 13.89 4.15
CA PHE A 121 4.13 14.61 3.12
C PHE A 121 5.58 14.72 3.55
N GLU A 122 6.51 14.42 2.63
CA GLU A 122 7.90 14.85 2.81
C GLU A 122 7.98 16.37 2.90
N SER A 123 8.87 16.87 3.75
CA SER A 123 9.06 18.31 3.93
C SER A 123 9.95 18.91 2.85
N VAL A 124 11.06 18.24 2.52
CA VAL A 124 12.05 18.76 1.58
C VAL A 124 12.05 17.94 0.30
N GLY A 125 12.16 16.61 0.43
CA GLY A 125 12.28 15.69 -0.70
C GLY A 125 13.71 15.54 -1.22
N VAL A 126 13.86 14.79 -2.30
CA VAL A 126 15.14 14.44 -2.93
C VAL A 126 15.01 14.63 -4.43
N ASP A 127 16.07 15.12 -5.10
CA ASP A 127 16.12 15.33 -6.55
C ASP A 127 14.98 16.20 -7.13
N GLY A 128 14.51 17.18 -6.34
CA GLY A 128 13.43 18.09 -6.74
C GLY A 128 12.04 17.44 -6.77
N LYS A 129 11.89 16.28 -6.11
CA LYS A 129 10.64 15.56 -5.97
C LYS A 129 10.35 15.25 -4.50
N ARG A 130 9.07 15.15 -4.15
CA ARG A 130 8.61 14.83 -2.79
C ARG A 130 7.68 13.63 -2.80
N MET A 131 7.83 12.77 -1.81
CA MET A 131 6.89 11.67 -1.57
C MET A 131 5.68 12.16 -0.78
N VAL A 132 4.51 11.64 -1.15
CA VAL A 132 3.24 11.86 -0.45
C VAL A 132 2.58 10.52 -0.19
N GLY A 133 2.14 10.29 1.05
CA GLY A 133 1.42 9.11 1.51
C GLY A 133 -0.09 9.36 1.59
N PHE A 134 -0.86 8.44 1.04
CA PHE A 134 -2.31 8.52 0.87
C PHE A 134 -3.03 7.46 1.72
N LEU A 135 -4.30 7.73 2.06
CA LEU A 135 -5.13 6.84 2.87
C LEU A 135 -5.55 5.53 2.17
N ASP A 136 -5.33 5.42 0.85
CA ASP A 136 -5.58 4.21 0.05
C ASP A 136 -4.34 3.30 -0.03
N MET A 137 -3.40 3.47 0.91
CA MET A 137 -2.15 2.71 1.02
C MET A 137 -1.14 2.98 -0.10
N VAL A 138 -1.39 4.00 -0.95
CA VAL A 138 -0.48 4.41 -2.02
C VAL A 138 0.49 5.49 -1.52
N GLN A 139 1.72 5.47 -2.07
CA GLN A 139 2.68 6.56 -1.95
C GLN A 139 3.04 7.02 -3.36
N ARG A 140 3.19 8.34 -3.56
CA ARG A 140 3.49 8.93 -4.85
C ARG A 140 4.61 9.93 -4.72
N GLU A 141 5.57 9.85 -5.62
CA GLU A 141 6.55 10.89 -5.83
C GLU A 141 5.98 11.94 -6.79
N VAL A 142 5.98 13.20 -6.37
CA VAL A 142 5.33 14.32 -7.06
C VAL A 142 6.31 15.48 -7.22
N ASP A 143 6.07 16.35 -8.21
CA ASP A 143 6.78 17.64 -8.29
C ASP A 143 6.20 18.67 -7.33
N ASP A 144 6.87 19.82 -7.23
CA ASP A 144 6.45 20.93 -6.38
C ASP A 144 5.03 21.42 -6.70
N ALA A 145 4.63 21.45 -7.98
CA ALA A 145 3.32 21.96 -8.37
C ALA A 145 2.19 21.03 -7.89
N GLU A 146 2.33 19.73 -8.13
CA GLU A 146 1.38 18.74 -7.63
C GLU A 146 1.41 18.64 -6.10
N TYR A 147 2.59 18.75 -5.47
CA TYR A 147 2.72 18.77 -4.01
C TYR A 147 1.88 19.88 -3.38
N GLU A 148 1.97 21.10 -3.91
CA GLU A 148 1.19 22.25 -3.39
C GLU A 148 -0.32 22.08 -3.62
N GLU A 149 -0.74 21.49 -4.74
CA GLU A 149 -2.15 21.13 -4.97
C GLU A 149 -2.65 20.14 -3.91
N LEU A 150 -1.91 19.05 -3.69
CA LEU A 150 -2.26 18.00 -2.73
C LEU A 150 -2.26 18.51 -1.30
N TRP A 151 -1.27 19.34 -0.93
CA TRP A 151 -1.18 19.95 0.41
C TRP A 151 -2.36 20.88 0.68
N ALA A 152 -2.80 21.64 -0.34
CA ALA A 152 -4.00 22.47 -0.27
C ALA A 152 -5.32 21.67 -0.27
N GLY A 153 -5.27 20.33 -0.30
CA GLY A 153 -6.44 19.46 -0.35
C GLY A 153 -7.14 19.44 -1.71
N LYS A 154 -6.45 19.84 -2.77
CA LYS A 154 -6.98 19.79 -4.14
C LYS A 154 -6.58 18.45 -4.74
N MET A 155 -7.51 17.50 -4.73
CA MET A 155 -7.35 16.24 -5.45
C MET A 155 -8.01 16.31 -6.82
N LYS A 156 -7.24 16.05 -7.87
CA LYS A 156 -7.81 15.67 -9.16
C LYS A 156 -8.42 14.28 -8.99
N PRO A 157 -9.62 14.00 -9.52
CA PRO A 157 -10.14 12.64 -9.56
C PRO A 157 -9.06 11.73 -10.15
N ALA A 158 -8.80 10.59 -9.53
CA ALA A 158 -7.89 9.60 -10.10
C ALA A 158 -8.32 9.38 -11.55
N GLU A 159 -7.41 9.63 -12.51
CA GLU A 159 -7.69 9.29 -13.90
C GLU A 159 -7.94 7.78 -13.92
N LEU A 160 -9.21 7.40 -14.08
CA LEU A 160 -9.59 6.02 -14.27
C LEU A 160 -8.82 5.56 -15.51
N ASN A 161 -7.77 4.78 -15.30
CA ASN A 161 -7.09 4.10 -16.39
C ASN A 161 -8.06 3.03 -16.92
N ARG A 162 -8.94 3.45 -17.85
CA ARG A 162 -9.99 2.61 -18.43
C ARG A 162 -9.41 1.42 -19.20
N ASP A 163 -8.12 1.48 -19.53
CA ASP A 163 -7.41 0.42 -20.24
C ASP A 163 -6.96 -0.72 -19.30
N ALA A 164 -6.97 -0.51 -17.98
CA ALA A 164 -6.67 -1.56 -16.99
C ALA A 164 -7.87 -2.48 -16.66
N ILE A 165 -9.05 -2.23 -17.24
CA ILE A 165 -10.31 -2.94 -16.97
C ILE A 165 -10.78 -3.78 -18.19
N ARG A 166 -9.96 -3.93 -19.24
CA ARG A 166 -10.28 -4.76 -20.41
C ARG A 166 -9.55 -6.09 -20.43
#